data_AF-A0A358XZU6-F1
#
_entry.id   AF-A0A358XZU6-F1
#
_cell.length_a   1.000
_cell.length_b   1.000
_cell.length_c   1.000
_cell.angle_alpha   90.00
_cell.angle_beta   90.00
_cell.angle_gamma   90.00
#
_symmetry.space_group_name_H-M   'P 1'
#
loop_
_entity.id
_entity.type
_entity.pdbx_description
1 polymer ?
#
loop_
_entity_poly.entity_id
_entity_poly.type
_entity_poly.pdbx_seq_one_letter_code
_entity_poly.pdbx_strand_id
1 'polypeptide(L)'
;MYHWGPRACRATGTEYRAQQQAAEREYLGMLDALETQLSSTRYALGNRPSAVDSIILGGLRAHTNADPIPDLSDYTRVLEWATECENGWDGKGELALFPHSTPFAQHMLALTRGEYIRFVRANAQSLAEGRKIFQIETYGEKTTYLAREYPERSRGILRTHAYDPLSEQERILVLAWLKEQGLLDILIEH
;
A
#
# COMPACT_ATOMS: atom_id res chain seq x y z
N MET A 1 18.78 -21.50 -16.42
CA MET A 1 18.60 -20.32 -15.55
C MET A 1 17.10 -20.12 -15.38
N TYR A 2 16.54 -20.46 -14.22
CA TYR A 2 15.11 -20.28 -13.96
C TYR A 2 14.86 -18.81 -13.67
N HIS A 3 14.05 -18.14 -14.50
CA HIS A 3 13.62 -16.77 -14.24
C HIS A 3 12.35 -16.82 -13.39
N TRP A 4 12.45 -16.38 -12.14
CA TRP A 4 11.30 -16.26 -11.25
C TRP A 4 10.36 -15.16 -11.75
N GLY A 5 9.07 -15.48 -11.85
CA GLY A 5 8.01 -14.50 -12.00
C GLY A 5 8.05 -13.51 -13.19
N PRO A 6 8.66 -13.76 -14.38
CA PRO A 6 8.77 -12.73 -15.44
C PRO A 6 7.43 -12.21 -15.96
N ARG A 7 6.32 -12.92 -15.70
CA ARG A 7 4.96 -12.43 -15.98
C ARG A 7 4.41 -11.55 -14.85
N ALA A 8 4.70 -11.90 -13.60
CA ALA A 8 4.39 -11.09 -12.42
C ALA A 8 5.24 -9.81 -12.43
N CYS A 9 6.56 -9.93 -12.52
CA CYS A 9 7.53 -8.82 -12.66
C CYS A 9 7.33 -7.95 -13.91
N ARG A 10 6.56 -8.40 -14.91
CA ARG A 10 6.17 -7.54 -16.03
C ARG A 10 4.81 -6.90 -15.82
N ALA A 11 3.93 -7.59 -15.11
CA ALA A 11 2.64 -7.05 -14.69
C ALA A 11 2.79 -5.97 -13.61
N THR A 12 3.85 -6.00 -12.81
CA THR A 12 4.09 -5.11 -11.67
C THR A 12 5.13 -4.02 -11.92
N GLY A 13 5.70 -3.90 -13.14
CA GLY A 13 7.09 -3.37 -13.26
C GLY A 13 8.01 -4.29 -12.44
N THR A 14 9.28 -4.04 -12.16
CA THR A 14 10.20 -5.02 -11.49
C THR A 14 10.82 -6.08 -12.42
N GLU A 15 10.71 -5.93 -13.74
CA GLU A 15 11.50 -6.76 -14.67
C GLU A 15 12.99 -6.39 -14.66
N TYR A 16 13.31 -5.12 -14.42
CA TYR A 16 14.68 -4.61 -14.35
C TYR A 16 15.24 -4.61 -12.93
N ARG A 17 16.56 -4.76 -12.82
CA ARG A 17 17.27 -4.84 -11.53
C ARG A 17 17.07 -3.60 -10.65
N ALA A 18 17.08 -2.41 -11.24
CA ALA A 18 16.85 -1.17 -10.49
C ALA A 18 15.46 -1.16 -9.82
N GLN A 19 14.45 -1.62 -10.54
CA GLN A 19 13.08 -1.73 -10.03
C GLN A 19 12.92 -2.84 -9.01
N GLN A 20 13.61 -3.97 -9.17
CA GLN A 20 13.65 -5.02 -8.15
C GLN A 20 14.24 -4.49 -6.84
N GLN A 21 15.39 -3.78 -6.92
CA GLN A 21 16.03 -3.18 -5.76
C GLN A 21 15.18 -2.08 -5.12
N ALA A 22 14.45 -1.31 -5.92
CA ALA A 22 13.54 -0.30 -5.39
C ALA A 22 12.35 -0.96 -4.67
N ALA A 23 11.71 -1.96 -5.30
CA ALA A 23 10.61 -2.69 -4.69
C ALA A 23 11.03 -3.42 -3.40
N GLU A 24 12.22 -4.04 -3.39
CA GLU A 24 12.78 -4.67 -2.19
C GLU A 24 13.04 -3.64 -1.08
N ARG A 25 13.60 -2.48 -1.43
CA ARG A 25 13.82 -1.37 -0.47
C ARG A 25 12.52 -0.85 0.13
N GLU A 26 11.48 -0.67 -0.69
CA GLU A 26 10.17 -0.24 -0.22
C GLU A 26 9.52 -1.30 0.68
N TYR A 27 9.64 -2.58 0.30
CA TYR A 27 9.12 -3.68 1.10
C TYR A 27 9.79 -3.77 2.48
N LEU A 28 11.13 -3.73 2.52
CA LEU A 28 11.87 -3.73 3.78
C LEU A 28 11.60 -2.46 4.58
N GLY A 29 11.52 -1.28 3.93
CA GLY A 29 11.15 -0.03 4.60
C GLY A 29 9.75 -0.06 5.22
N MET A 30 8.78 -0.72 4.57
CA MET A 30 7.46 -0.97 5.14
C MET A 30 7.56 -1.87 6.39
N LEU A 31 8.37 -2.93 6.34
CA LEU A 31 8.58 -3.81 7.50
C LEU A 31 9.29 -3.10 8.65
N ASP A 32 10.29 -2.25 8.38
CA ASP A 32 10.96 -1.42 9.38
C ASP A 32 9.98 -0.48 10.08
N ALA A 33 9.11 0.17 9.29
CA ALA A 33 8.07 1.05 9.81
C ALA A 33 7.05 0.28 10.66
N LEU A 34 6.70 -0.94 10.26
CA LEU A 34 5.78 -1.80 10.99
C LEU A 34 6.40 -2.33 12.28
N GLU A 35 7.64 -2.83 12.24
CA GLU A 35 8.40 -3.28 13.43
C GLU A 35 8.48 -2.17 14.47
N THR A 36 8.80 -0.95 14.02
CA THR A 36 8.82 0.24 14.86
C THR A 36 7.44 0.54 15.44
N GLN A 37 6.38 0.48 14.61
CA GLN A 37 5.02 0.74 15.07
C GLN A 37 4.54 -0.26 16.12
N LEU A 38 4.82 -1.55 15.91
CA LEU A 38 4.46 -2.65 16.80
C LEU A 38 5.19 -2.59 18.15
N SER A 39 6.26 -1.80 18.27
CA SER A 39 6.84 -1.47 19.58
C SER A 39 5.94 -0.61 20.47
N SER A 40 4.95 0.08 19.87
CA SER A 40 4.13 1.09 20.54
C SER A 40 2.64 0.79 20.49
N THR A 41 2.17 0.00 19.52
CA THR A 41 0.75 -0.33 19.36
C THR A 41 0.55 -1.79 18.98
N ARG A 42 -0.66 -2.32 19.24
CA ARG A 42 -0.98 -3.72 18.92
C ARG A 42 -1.06 -4.04 17.42
N TYR A 43 -1.35 -3.03 16.60
CA TYR A 43 -1.64 -3.17 15.16
C TYR A 43 -1.02 -2.01 14.36
N ALA A 44 -1.01 -2.14 13.03
CA ALA A 44 -0.37 -1.19 12.12
C ALA A 44 -0.95 0.24 12.20
N LEU A 45 -2.26 0.35 12.47
CA LEU A 45 -2.99 1.63 12.52
C LEU A 45 -3.39 2.06 13.93
N GLY A 46 -2.84 1.42 14.96
CA GLY A 46 -3.11 1.73 16.36
C GLY A 46 -3.40 0.50 17.18
N ASN A 47 -4.35 0.60 18.11
CA ASN A 47 -4.69 -0.50 19.01
C ASN A 47 -5.91 -1.30 18.57
N ARG A 48 -6.61 -0.86 17.52
CA ARG A 48 -7.71 -1.59 16.88
C ARG A 48 -7.21 -2.34 15.64
N PRO A 49 -7.53 -3.65 15.51
CA PRO A 49 -7.22 -4.37 14.29
C PRO A 49 -8.05 -3.83 13.12
N SER A 50 -7.48 -3.86 11.91
CA SER A 50 -8.08 -3.28 10.72
C SER A 50 -7.85 -4.14 9.47
N ALA A 51 -8.46 -3.73 8.35
CA ALA A 51 -8.23 -4.40 7.06
C ALA A 51 -6.75 -4.31 6.61
N VAL A 52 -6.01 -3.29 7.05
CA VAL A 52 -4.58 -3.14 6.73
C VAL A 52 -3.76 -4.29 7.34
N ASP A 53 -4.06 -4.65 8.59
CA ASP A 53 -3.44 -5.79 9.27
C ASP A 53 -3.68 -7.08 8.49
N SER A 54 -4.91 -7.31 8.01
CA SER A 54 -5.25 -8.49 7.21
C SER A 54 -4.46 -8.56 5.90
N ILE A 55 -4.28 -7.42 5.21
CA ILE A 55 -3.55 -7.35 3.94
C ILE A 55 -2.06 -7.68 4.17
N ILE A 56 -1.46 -7.10 5.20
CA ILE A 56 -0.05 -7.34 5.56
C ILE A 56 0.15 -8.81 5.94
N LEU A 57 -0.68 -9.34 6.84
CA LEU A 57 -0.61 -10.76 7.25
C LEU A 57 -0.81 -11.70 6.07
N GLY A 58 -1.73 -11.38 5.16
CA GLY A 58 -1.94 -12.16 3.93
C GLY A 58 -0.68 -12.21 3.08
N GLY A 59 -0.02 -11.07 2.86
CA GLY A 59 1.25 -11.00 2.13
C GLY A 59 2.38 -11.78 2.82
N LEU A 60 2.55 -11.59 4.13
CA LEU A 60 3.55 -12.31 4.93
C LEU A 60 3.33 -13.83 4.85
N ARG A 61 2.12 -14.31 5.10
CA ARG A 61 1.82 -15.74 5.12
C ARG A 61 1.89 -16.40 3.74
N ALA A 62 1.44 -15.70 2.70
CA ALA A 62 1.40 -16.27 1.35
C ALA A 62 2.76 -16.24 0.64
N HIS A 63 3.66 -15.34 1.05
CA HIS A 63 4.91 -15.10 0.33
C HIS A 63 6.12 -15.17 1.27
N THR A 64 6.23 -14.26 2.22
CA THR A 64 7.51 -14.00 2.88
C THR A 64 7.86 -14.97 4.00
N ASN A 65 6.90 -15.38 4.84
CA ASN A 65 7.16 -16.27 5.99
C ASN A 65 7.59 -17.68 5.57
N ALA A 66 7.28 -18.08 4.33
CA ALA A 66 7.64 -19.38 3.78
C ALA A 66 8.84 -19.33 2.81
N ASP A 67 9.33 -18.12 2.48
CA ASP A 67 10.48 -17.92 1.60
C ASP A 67 11.74 -17.68 2.45
N PRO A 68 12.89 -18.30 2.14
CA PRO A 68 14.14 -17.96 2.81
C PRO A 68 14.64 -16.52 2.54
N ILE A 69 14.07 -15.81 1.55
CA ILE A 69 14.46 -14.44 1.20
C ILE A 69 13.22 -13.55 1.01
N PRO A 70 13.16 -12.35 1.62
CA PRO A 70 14.12 -11.80 2.57
C PRO A 70 14.15 -12.55 3.91
N ASP A 71 15.31 -12.56 4.56
CA ASP A 71 15.44 -13.04 5.93
C ASP A 71 14.73 -12.05 6.88
N LEU A 72 13.70 -12.53 7.57
CA LEU A 72 12.91 -11.74 8.50
C LEU A 72 13.35 -11.88 9.96
N SER A 73 14.46 -12.57 10.25
CA SER A 73 14.90 -12.85 11.61
C SER A 73 15.12 -11.60 12.49
N ASP A 74 15.42 -10.45 11.88
CA ASP A 74 15.55 -9.17 12.57
C ASP A 74 14.21 -8.48 12.89
N TYR A 75 13.09 -8.90 12.28
CA TYR A 75 11.76 -8.30 12.45
C TYR A 75 10.93 -9.06 13.51
N THR A 76 11.49 -9.16 14.71
CA THR A 76 10.94 -9.98 15.79
C THR A 76 9.49 -9.64 16.12
N ARG A 77 9.12 -8.35 16.17
CA ARG A 77 7.75 -7.93 16.51
C ARG A 77 6.78 -8.23 15.40
N VAL A 78 7.17 -8.05 14.15
CA VAL A 78 6.34 -8.45 13.00
C VAL A 78 6.04 -9.95 13.06
N LEU A 79 7.04 -10.77 13.36
CA LEU A 79 6.85 -12.22 13.46
C LEU A 79 5.96 -12.61 14.66
N GLU A 80 6.22 -12.05 15.84
CA GLU A 80 5.40 -12.26 17.04
C GLU A 80 3.96 -11.84 16.82
N TRP A 81 3.74 -10.63 16.30
CA TRP A 81 2.44 -10.09 15.94
C TRP A 81 1.70 -10.98 14.93
N ALA A 82 2.41 -11.49 13.91
CA ALA A 82 1.82 -12.35 12.91
C ALA A 82 1.34 -13.68 13.48
N THR A 83 2.09 -14.26 14.42
CA THR A 83 1.71 -15.45 15.20
C THR A 83 0.56 -15.16 16.16
N GLU A 84 0.61 -14.05 16.92
CA GLU A 84 -0.45 -13.68 17.86
C GLU A 84 -1.80 -13.52 17.14
N CYS A 85 -1.77 -12.93 15.94
CA CYS A 85 -2.95 -12.73 15.10
C CYS A 85 -3.57 -14.05 14.58
N GLU A 86 -2.91 -15.21 14.71
CA GLU A 86 -3.52 -16.52 14.43
C GLU A 86 -4.52 -16.93 15.51
N ASN A 87 -4.39 -16.40 16.72
CA ASN A 87 -5.30 -16.67 17.83
C ASN A 87 -6.62 -15.89 17.74
N GLY A 88 -6.82 -15.13 16.66
CA GLY A 88 -8.02 -14.32 16.41
C GLY A 88 -7.92 -12.91 16.98
N TRP A 89 -8.91 -12.09 16.62
CA TRP A 89 -8.94 -10.65 16.93
C TRP A 89 -10.12 -10.32 17.82
N ASP A 90 -9.91 -9.54 18.88
CA ASP A 90 -10.98 -9.11 19.78
C ASP A 90 -11.80 -7.92 19.24
N GLY A 91 -11.32 -7.26 18.17
CA GLY A 91 -11.93 -6.09 17.55
C GLY A 91 -11.88 -4.81 18.40
N LYS A 92 -11.20 -4.83 19.56
CA LYS A 92 -11.17 -3.74 20.53
C LYS A 92 -10.01 -2.78 20.27
N GLY A 93 -9.97 -1.67 20.99
CA GLY A 93 -8.94 -0.63 20.91
C GLY A 93 -9.37 0.53 20.02
N GLU A 94 -8.46 1.47 19.78
CA GLU A 94 -8.72 2.67 18.99
C GLU A 94 -7.75 2.80 17.82
N LEU A 95 -8.23 3.42 16.73
CA LEU A 95 -7.39 3.89 15.64
C LEU A 95 -6.82 5.28 15.98
N ALA A 96 -5.77 5.68 15.28
CA ALA A 96 -5.32 7.08 15.34
C ALA A 96 -6.46 8.03 14.91
N LEU A 97 -6.63 9.13 15.65
CA LEU A 97 -7.65 10.13 15.36
C LEU A 97 -7.23 10.99 14.16
N PHE A 98 -8.14 11.16 13.19
CA PHE A 98 -7.94 12.10 12.09
C PHE A 98 -7.78 13.54 12.61
N PRO A 99 -6.85 14.37 12.07
CA PRO A 99 -6.02 14.14 10.88
C PRO A 99 -4.68 13.43 11.16
N HIS A 100 -4.44 13.00 12.40
CA HIS A 100 -3.24 12.25 12.75
C HIS A 100 -3.30 10.81 12.24
N SER A 101 -2.13 10.23 12.04
CA SER A 101 -1.96 8.85 11.61
C SER A 101 -0.72 8.26 12.26
N THR A 102 -0.65 6.93 12.35
CA THR A 102 0.52 6.24 12.90
C THR A 102 1.76 6.48 12.02
N PRO A 103 2.99 6.46 12.58
CA PRO A 103 4.22 6.46 11.79
C PRO A 103 4.23 5.46 10.64
N PHE A 104 3.71 4.25 10.85
CA PHE A 104 3.52 3.27 9.78
C PHE A 104 2.63 3.79 8.65
N ALA A 105 1.45 4.34 8.97
CA ALA A 105 0.55 4.90 7.97
C ALA A 105 1.20 6.08 7.21
N GLN A 106 1.94 6.94 7.91
CA GLN A 106 2.67 8.05 7.29
C GLN A 106 3.73 7.55 6.29
N HIS A 107 4.44 6.48 6.63
CA HIS A 107 5.39 5.83 5.72
C HIS A 107 4.68 5.34 4.44
N MET A 108 3.56 4.63 4.58
CA MET A 108 2.79 4.12 3.43
C MET A 108 2.23 5.25 2.55
N LEU A 109 1.76 6.34 3.16
CA LEU A 109 1.29 7.52 2.42
C LEU A 109 2.44 8.21 1.67
N ALA A 110 3.65 8.21 2.22
CA ALA A 110 4.83 8.75 1.55
C ALA A 110 5.22 7.92 0.31
N LEU A 111 5.25 6.59 0.43
CA LEU A 111 5.45 5.69 -0.71
C LEU A 111 4.37 5.89 -1.78
N THR A 112 3.12 6.02 -1.33
CA THR A 112 1.98 6.27 -2.23
C THR A 112 2.17 7.55 -3.03
N ARG A 113 2.55 8.65 -2.37
CA ARG A 113 2.80 9.94 -3.02
C ARG A 113 3.98 9.88 -3.99
N GLY A 114 5.04 9.15 -3.65
CA GLY A 114 6.25 9.06 -4.48
C GLY A 114 6.03 8.32 -5.78
N GLU A 115 5.54 7.09 -5.69
CA GLU A 115 5.58 6.12 -6.79
C GLU A 115 4.18 5.66 -7.22
N TYR A 116 3.31 5.30 -6.25
CA TYR A 116 2.03 4.66 -6.57
C TYR A 116 1.03 5.59 -7.26
N ILE A 117 1.00 6.88 -6.91
CA ILE A 117 0.01 7.82 -7.46
C ILE A 117 0.16 7.97 -8.98
N ARG A 118 1.38 7.90 -9.50
CA ARG A 118 1.67 7.96 -10.95
C ARG A 118 1.07 6.75 -11.66
N PHE A 119 1.22 5.57 -11.07
CA PHE A 119 0.63 4.33 -11.57
C PHE A 119 -0.90 4.43 -11.60
N VAL A 120 -1.54 4.81 -10.49
CA VAL A 120 -3.01 4.90 -10.40
C VAL A 120 -3.55 5.86 -11.46
N ARG A 121 -2.98 7.06 -11.59
CA ARG A 121 -3.44 8.05 -12.59
C ARG A 121 -3.32 7.54 -14.03
N ALA A 122 -2.14 7.01 -14.38
CA ALA A 122 -1.91 6.52 -15.74
C ALA A 122 -2.75 5.27 -16.06
N ASN A 123 -3.01 4.43 -15.05
CA ASN A 123 -3.92 3.30 -15.16
C ASN A 123 -5.35 3.74 -15.44
N ALA A 124 -5.89 4.68 -14.64
CA ALA A 124 -7.22 5.26 -14.81
C ALA A 124 -7.41 5.82 -16.23
N GLN A 125 -6.48 6.69 -16.64
CA GLN A 125 -6.52 7.32 -17.96
C GLN A 125 -6.47 6.27 -19.07
N SER A 126 -5.62 5.26 -18.93
CA SER A 126 -5.46 4.24 -19.97
C SER A 126 -6.69 3.36 -20.11
N LEU A 127 -7.39 3.05 -19.03
CA LEU A 127 -8.67 2.36 -19.09
C LEU A 127 -9.76 3.23 -19.74
N ALA A 128 -9.83 4.52 -19.39
CA ALA A 128 -10.78 5.46 -20.00
C ALA A 128 -10.58 5.58 -21.52
N GLU A 129 -9.33 5.50 -21.99
CA GLU A 129 -8.97 5.50 -23.41
C GLU A 129 -9.03 4.12 -24.09
N GLY A 130 -9.38 3.05 -23.36
CA GLY A 130 -9.41 1.69 -23.89
C GLY A 130 -8.03 1.09 -24.22
N ARG A 131 -6.95 1.67 -23.69
CA ARG A 131 -5.57 1.17 -23.86
C ARG A 131 -5.31 -0.01 -22.93
N LYS A 132 -4.62 -1.04 -23.45
CA LYS A 132 -4.25 -2.24 -22.67
C LYS A 132 -2.96 -2.08 -21.87
N ILE A 133 -2.10 -1.14 -22.27
CA ILE A 133 -0.79 -0.88 -21.67
C ILE A 133 -0.57 0.62 -21.57
N PHE A 134 0.31 1.03 -20.66
CA PHE A 134 0.73 2.41 -20.51
C PHE A 134 2.17 2.50 -20.01
N GLN A 135 2.78 3.66 -20.20
CA GLN A 135 4.15 3.92 -19.78
C GLN A 135 4.19 5.07 -18.80
N ILE A 136 4.94 4.88 -17.72
CA ILE A 136 5.23 5.92 -16.72
C ILE A 136 6.70 5.85 -16.33
N GLU A 137 7.19 6.93 -15.74
CA GLU A 137 8.47 6.92 -15.05
C GLU A 137 8.26 6.54 -13.58
N THR A 138 8.81 5.39 -13.19
CA THR A 138 8.86 4.88 -11.81
C THR A 138 10.29 4.51 -11.47
N TYR A 139 10.74 4.84 -10.26
CA TYR A 139 12.12 4.60 -9.81
C TYR A 139 13.20 5.16 -10.76
N GLY A 140 12.91 6.27 -11.45
CA GLY A 140 13.83 6.91 -12.41
C GLY A 140 13.96 6.21 -13.76
N GLU A 141 13.15 5.19 -14.04
CA GLU A 141 13.14 4.45 -15.29
C GLU A 141 11.78 4.51 -15.97
N LYS A 142 11.77 4.48 -17.31
CA LYS A 142 10.54 4.30 -18.08
C LYS A 142 10.10 2.85 -17.99
N THR A 143 8.91 2.63 -17.43
CA THR A 143 8.35 1.31 -17.18
C THR A 143 7.03 1.16 -17.91
N THR A 144 6.82 0.00 -18.53
CA THR A 144 5.55 -0.34 -19.18
C THR A 144 4.70 -1.19 -18.24
N TYR A 145 3.46 -0.78 -18.00
CA TYR A 145 2.49 -1.49 -17.19
C TYR A 145 1.31 -1.94 -18.03
N LEU A 146 0.63 -3.00 -17.57
CA LEU A 146 -0.68 -3.38 -18.08
C LEU A 146 -1.75 -2.50 -17.41
N ALA A 147 -2.72 -2.03 -18.18
CA ALA A 147 -3.92 -1.41 -17.63
C ALA A 147 -4.76 -2.47 -16.89
N ARG A 148 -5.16 -2.18 -15.65
CA ARG A 148 -5.84 -3.09 -14.74
C ARG A 148 -7.11 -2.46 -14.19
N GLU A 149 -8.24 -3.13 -14.38
CA GLU A 149 -9.53 -2.68 -13.85
C GLU A 149 -9.58 -2.69 -12.31
N TYR A 150 -8.89 -3.62 -11.67
CA TYR A 150 -9.00 -3.80 -10.22
C TYR A 150 -8.51 -2.58 -9.41
N PRO A 151 -7.33 -1.98 -9.66
CA PRO A 151 -6.93 -0.73 -9.02
C PRO A 151 -7.96 0.41 -9.15
N GLU A 152 -8.58 0.58 -10.33
CA GLU A 152 -9.63 1.59 -10.50
C GLU A 152 -10.91 1.25 -9.75
N ARG A 153 -11.30 -0.02 -9.74
CA ARG A 153 -12.45 -0.46 -8.95
C ARG A 153 -12.22 -0.19 -7.47
N SER A 154 -11.02 -0.48 -6.94
CA SER A 154 -10.66 -0.21 -5.55
C SER A 154 -10.68 1.28 -5.23
N ARG A 155 -10.21 2.14 -6.16
CA ARG A 155 -10.31 3.60 -6.03
C ARG A 155 -11.76 4.08 -5.98
N GLY A 156 -12.62 3.52 -6.85
CA GLY A 156 -14.06 3.79 -6.83
C GLY A 156 -14.72 3.36 -5.51
N ILE A 157 -14.35 2.20 -4.97
CA ILE A 157 -14.85 1.73 -3.65
C ILE A 157 -14.46 2.70 -2.54
N LEU A 158 -13.20 3.17 -2.52
CA LEU A 158 -12.74 4.16 -1.54
C LEU A 158 -13.59 5.43 -1.61
N ARG A 159 -13.83 5.96 -2.83
CA ARG A 159 -14.67 7.14 -3.01
C ARG A 159 -16.10 6.89 -2.51
N THR A 160 -16.76 5.87 -3.03
CA THR A 160 -18.17 5.58 -2.75
C THR A 160 -18.44 5.28 -1.28
N HIS A 161 -17.52 4.59 -0.60
CA HIS A 161 -17.78 4.08 0.75
C HIS A 161 -17.04 4.81 1.87
N ALA A 162 -15.96 5.54 1.57
CA ALA A 162 -15.21 6.28 2.59
C ALA A 162 -15.30 7.81 2.44
N TYR A 163 -15.49 8.32 1.23
CA TYR A 163 -15.51 9.77 0.98
C TYR A 163 -16.92 10.33 0.74
N ASP A 164 -17.70 9.72 -0.16
CA ASP A 164 -19.05 10.18 -0.49
C ASP A 164 -20.03 10.14 0.70
N PRO A 165 -19.90 9.26 1.71
CA PRO A 165 -20.78 9.32 2.88
C PRO A 165 -20.46 10.46 3.86
N LEU A 166 -19.30 11.11 3.74
CA LEU A 166 -18.89 12.20 4.62
C LEU A 166 -19.80 13.42 4.47
N SER A 167 -20.02 14.13 5.58
CA SER A 167 -20.65 15.44 5.58
C SER A 167 -19.82 16.47 4.80
N GLU A 168 -20.44 17.60 4.45
CA GLU A 168 -19.72 18.68 3.75
C GLU A 168 -18.51 19.18 4.53
N GLN A 169 -18.65 19.36 5.85
CA GLN A 169 -17.54 19.79 6.72
C GLN A 169 -16.40 18.76 6.74
N GLU A 170 -16.72 17.47 6.86
CA GLU A 170 -15.73 16.40 6.83
C GLU A 170 -15.02 16.32 5.47
N ARG A 171 -15.75 16.47 4.37
CA ARG A 171 -15.16 16.49 3.02
C ARG A 171 -14.17 17.64 2.86
N ILE A 172 -14.51 18.85 3.33
CA ILE A 172 -13.60 20.00 3.30
C ILE A 172 -12.30 19.67 4.05
N LEU A 173 -12.40 19.09 5.25
CA LEU A 173 -11.24 18.70 6.05
C LEU A 173 -10.40 17.61 5.37
N VAL A 174 -11.04 16.57 4.82
CA VAL A 174 -10.35 15.47 4.13
C VAL A 174 -9.68 15.95 2.84
N LEU A 175 -10.32 16.80 2.04
CA LEU A 175 -9.72 17.35 0.82
C LEU A 175 -8.52 18.26 1.15
N ALA A 176 -8.62 19.08 2.20
CA ALA A 176 -7.51 19.92 2.65
C ALA A 176 -6.32 19.05 3.09
N TRP A 177 -6.59 18.00 3.87
CA TRP A 177 -5.57 17.05 4.32
C TRP A 177 -4.96 16.27 3.15
N LEU A 178 -5.75 15.72 2.24
CA LEU A 178 -5.23 15.00 1.05
C LEU A 178 -4.37 15.89 0.16
N LYS A 179 -4.76 17.17 0.02
CA LYS A 179 -3.97 18.16 -0.71
C LYS A 179 -2.62 18.40 -0.04
N GLU A 180 -2.60 18.58 1.29
CA GLU A 180 -1.37 18.71 2.07
C GLU A 180 -0.48 17.46 1.96
N GLN A 181 -1.09 16.28 1.95
CA GLN A 181 -0.39 15.01 1.78
C GLN A 181 0.05 14.73 0.33
N GLY A 182 -0.36 15.54 -0.65
CA GLY A 182 -0.05 15.31 -2.07
C GLY A 182 -0.76 14.09 -2.67
N LEU A 183 -1.94 13.73 -2.14
CA LEU A 183 -2.70 12.52 -2.46
C LEU A 183 -4.09 12.81 -3.03
N LEU A 184 -4.39 14.07 -3.35
CA LEU A 184 -5.71 14.49 -3.82
C LEU A 184 -6.20 13.69 -5.04
N ASP A 185 -5.27 13.35 -5.95
CA ASP A 185 -5.54 12.61 -7.18
C ASP A 185 -6.09 11.19 -6.93
N ILE A 186 -5.97 10.65 -5.72
CA ILE A 186 -6.56 9.34 -5.39
C ILE A 186 -8.09 9.39 -5.39
N LEU A 187 -8.70 10.57 -5.19
CA LEU A 187 -10.16 10.73 -5.16
C LEU A 187 -10.73 11.39 -6.42
N ILE A 188 -9.90 12.06 -7.22
CA ILE A 188 -10.36 12.84 -8.38
C ILE A 188 -10.47 11.94 -9.62
N GLU A 189 -11.57 12.02 -10.34
CA GLU A 189 -11.71 11.43 -11.68
C GLU A 189 -11.05 12.34 -12.74
N HIS A 190 -10.33 11.72 -13.67
CA HIS A 190 -9.81 12.37 -14.87
C HIS A 190 -10.71 12.05 -16.06
#